data_AF-A0A2E2XME3-F1
#
_entry.id   AF-A0A2E2XME3-F1
#
_cell.length_a   1.000
_cell.length_b   1.000
_cell.length_c   1.000
_cell.angle_alpha   90.00
_cell.angle_beta   90.00
_cell.angle_gamma   90.00
#
_symmetry.space_group_name_H-M   'P 1'
#
loop_
_entity.id
_entity.type
_entity.pdbx_description
1 polymer ?
#
loop_
_entity_poly.entity_id
_entity_poly.type
_entity_poly.pdbx_seq_one_letter_code
_entity_poly.pdbx_strand_id
1 'polypeptide(L)'
;MLEAILILNALWFAMGFNVFSIRHKIFAKLVVPREQRDTPVFEVLAASGRFLGGFNLAFCVLNLLLIFNLEAFDKGIQWAIILFATAVAHGTQFAFNVPIALQNRQGGGVWPVLKGTMLFIFVTDFVMMVLNAVLAVVYLLS
;
A
#
# COMPACT_ATOMS: atom_id res chain seq x y z
N MET A 1 -12.48 15.36 7.70
CA MET A 1 -11.22 14.64 8.05
C MET A 1 -11.25 13.23 7.46
N LEU A 2 -12.37 12.53 7.62
CA LEU A 2 -12.64 11.25 6.96
C LEU A 2 -12.45 11.31 5.44
N GLU A 3 -13.09 12.28 4.78
CA GLU A 3 -13.07 12.43 3.32
C GLU A 3 -11.65 12.58 2.78
N ALA A 4 -10.83 13.40 3.45
CA ALA A 4 -9.43 13.59 3.08
C ALA A 4 -8.64 12.27 3.18
N ILE A 5 -8.84 11.49 4.25
CA ILE A 5 -8.17 10.19 4.43
C ILE A 5 -8.66 9.18 3.39
N LEU A 6 -9.97 9.13 3.09
CA LEU A 6 -10.51 8.27 2.03
C LEU A 6 -9.95 8.65 0.64
N ILE A 7 -9.82 9.94 0.34
CA ILE A 7 -9.22 10.43 -0.91
C ILE A 7 -7.76 10.00 -0.99
N LEU A 8 -6.98 10.19 0.08
CA LEU A 8 -5.58 9.78 0.12
C LEU A 8 -5.44 8.26 -0.05
N ASN A 9 -6.29 7.46 0.59
CA ASN A 9 -6.34 6.01 0.40
C ASN A 9 -6.62 5.67 -1.06
N ALA A 10 -7.67 6.24 -1.66
CA ALA A 10 -8.04 5.99 -3.05
C ALA A 10 -6.87 6.31 -4.00
N LEU A 11 -6.22 7.47 -3.82
CA LEU A 11 -5.06 7.87 -4.62
C LEU A 11 -3.87 6.92 -4.43
N TRP A 12 -3.54 6.55 -3.19
CA TRP A 12 -2.41 5.67 -2.91
C TRP A 12 -2.64 4.26 -3.48
N PHE A 13 -3.82 3.69 -3.25
CA PHE A 13 -4.19 2.40 -3.83
C PHE A 13 -4.28 2.44 -5.37
N ALA A 14 -4.76 3.54 -5.96
CA ALA A 14 -4.73 3.72 -7.41
C ALA A 14 -3.30 3.74 -7.97
N MET A 15 -2.37 4.42 -7.28
CA MET A 15 -0.96 4.40 -7.64
C MET A 15 -0.35 3.00 -7.48
N GLY A 16 -0.68 2.28 -6.41
CA GLY A 16 -0.30 0.89 -6.21
C GLY A 16 -0.78 0.01 -7.36
N PHE A 17 -2.06 0.10 -7.74
CA PHE A 17 -2.60 -0.60 -8.91
C PHE A 17 -1.84 -0.23 -10.20
N ASN A 18 -1.56 1.06 -10.42
CA ASN A 18 -0.82 1.50 -11.60
C ASN A 18 0.59 0.90 -11.65
N VAL A 19 1.34 0.94 -10.54
CA VAL A 19 2.71 0.43 -10.49
C VAL A 19 2.76 -1.09 -10.58
N PHE A 20 1.91 -1.79 -9.80
CA PHE A 20 1.96 -3.25 -9.69
C PHE A 20 1.26 -3.97 -10.85
N SER A 21 0.16 -3.43 -11.39
CA SER A 21 -0.59 -4.09 -12.49
C SER A 21 -0.30 -3.52 -13.87
N ILE A 22 -0.37 -2.20 -14.05
CA ILE A 22 -0.21 -1.58 -15.37
C ILE A 22 1.27 -1.52 -15.74
N ARG A 23 2.09 -0.96 -14.85
CA ARG A 23 3.53 -0.78 -15.01
C ARG A 23 4.34 -1.90 -14.33
N HIS A 24 3.77 -3.09 -14.27
CA HIS A 24 4.31 -4.28 -13.59
C HIS A 24 5.79 -4.62 -13.91
N LYS A 25 6.26 -4.39 -15.15
CA LYS A 25 7.70 -4.53 -15.49
C LYS A 25 8.58 -3.44 -14.87
N ILE A 26 8.06 -2.24 -14.63
CA ILE A 26 8.77 -1.20 -13.88
C ILE A 26 8.85 -1.59 -12.41
N PHE A 27 7.76 -2.10 -11.82
CA PHE A 27 7.80 -2.68 -10.49
C PHE A 27 8.89 -3.76 -10.38
N ALA A 28 8.93 -4.75 -11.27
CA ALA A 28 9.97 -5.77 -11.27
C ALA A 28 11.38 -5.17 -11.35
N LYS A 29 11.60 -4.09 -12.10
CA LYS A 29 12.89 -3.39 -12.15
C LYS A 29 13.27 -2.69 -10.83
N LEU A 30 12.31 -2.36 -9.96
CA LEU A 30 12.59 -1.78 -8.64
C LEU A 30 13.16 -2.80 -7.66
N VAL A 31 12.76 -4.07 -7.81
CA VAL A 31 13.08 -5.14 -6.85
C VAL A 31 14.07 -6.17 -7.39
N VAL A 32 14.20 -6.34 -8.72
CA VAL A 32 15.15 -7.28 -9.34
C VAL A 32 16.46 -6.55 -9.72
N PRO A 33 17.61 -7.02 -9.20
CA PRO A 33 18.94 -6.55 -9.61
C PRO A 33 19.14 -6.63 -11.12
N ARG A 34 19.94 -5.72 -11.71
CA ARG A 34 20.09 -5.64 -13.17
C ARG A 34 20.62 -6.94 -13.77
N GLU A 35 21.51 -7.60 -13.05
CA GLU A 35 22.21 -8.83 -13.41
C GLU A 35 21.26 -10.04 -13.51
N GLN A 36 20.06 -9.95 -12.90
CA GLN A 36 19.08 -11.03 -12.82
C GLN A 36 17.87 -10.81 -13.74
N ARG A 37 17.83 -9.72 -14.52
CA ARG A 37 16.63 -9.34 -15.29
C ARG A 37 16.38 -10.19 -16.52
N ASP A 38 17.41 -10.86 -17.03
CA ASP A 38 17.29 -11.77 -18.19
C ASP A 38 16.93 -13.21 -17.76
N THR A 39 16.71 -13.43 -16.46
CA THR A 39 16.29 -14.73 -15.92
C THR A 39 14.76 -14.82 -15.85
N PRO A 40 14.17 -16.04 -15.79
CA PRO A 40 12.73 -16.23 -15.60
C PRO A 40 12.16 -15.55 -14.35
N VAL A 41 12.99 -15.30 -13.32
CA VAL A 41 12.59 -14.65 -12.06
C VAL A 41 12.00 -13.26 -12.33
N PHE A 42 12.52 -12.52 -13.30
CA PHE A 42 12.03 -11.18 -13.61
C PHE A 42 10.59 -11.20 -14.11
N GLU A 43 10.27 -12.07 -15.06
CA GLU A 43 8.91 -12.17 -15.63
C GLU A 43 7.93 -12.79 -14.63
N VAL A 44 8.37 -13.76 -13.80
CA VAL A 44 7.55 -14.29 -12.69
C VAL A 44 7.19 -13.15 -11.74
N LEU A 45 8.15 -12.34 -11.31
CA LEU A 45 7.89 -11.26 -10.37
C LEU A 45 7.06 -10.12 -10.97
N ALA A 46 7.27 -9.81 -12.25
CA ALA A 46 6.42 -8.87 -12.99
C ALA A 46 4.97 -9.38 -13.06
N ALA A 47 4.77 -10.66 -13.34
CA ALA A 47 3.42 -11.26 -13.34
C ALA A 47 2.81 -11.26 -11.93
N SER A 48 3.57 -11.63 -10.90
CA SER A 48 3.14 -11.58 -9.49
C SER A 48 2.70 -10.18 -9.06
N GLY A 49 3.38 -9.13 -9.54
CA GLY A 49 2.98 -7.74 -9.34
C GLY A 49 1.52 -7.48 -9.73
N ARG A 50 1.03 -8.08 -10.83
CA ARG A 50 -0.35 -7.85 -11.29
C ARG A 50 -1.40 -8.38 -10.31
N PHE A 51 -1.10 -9.47 -9.60
CA PHE A 51 -1.96 -9.97 -8.53
C PHE A 51 -2.00 -8.98 -7.36
N LEU A 52 -0.83 -8.47 -6.95
CA LEU A 52 -0.73 -7.46 -5.89
C LEU A 52 -1.49 -6.18 -6.25
N GLY A 53 -1.39 -5.73 -7.51
CA GLY A 53 -2.13 -4.56 -7.98
C GLY A 53 -3.64 -4.78 -8.00
N GLY A 54 -4.13 -6.01 -8.21
CA GLY A 54 -5.55 -6.35 -8.09
C GLY A 54 -6.13 -6.05 -6.71
N PHE A 55 -5.41 -6.39 -5.63
CA PHE A 55 -5.82 -6.03 -4.27
C PHE A 55 -5.85 -4.52 -4.06
N ASN A 56 -4.84 -3.81 -4.57
CA ASN A 56 -4.81 -2.34 -4.51
C ASN A 56 -6.02 -1.74 -5.24
N LEU A 57 -6.39 -2.26 -6.43
CA LEU A 57 -7.58 -1.78 -7.14
C LEU A 57 -8.86 -1.97 -6.31
N ALA A 58 -9.02 -3.11 -5.64
CA ALA A 58 -10.18 -3.37 -4.79
C ALA A 58 -10.29 -2.34 -3.66
N PHE A 59 -9.19 -2.03 -2.97
CA PHE A 59 -9.19 -1.00 -1.93
C PHE A 59 -9.36 0.42 -2.47
N CYS A 60 -8.87 0.72 -3.67
CA CYS A 60 -9.14 1.99 -4.35
C CYS A 60 -10.65 2.16 -4.61
N VAL A 61 -11.28 1.16 -5.23
CA VAL A 61 -12.71 1.16 -5.51
C VAL A 61 -13.52 1.25 -4.22
N LEU A 62 -13.15 0.52 -3.18
CA LEU A 62 -13.79 0.63 -1.86
C LEU A 62 -13.76 2.07 -1.35
N ASN A 63 -12.60 2.73 -1.36
CA ASN A 63 -12.50 4.11 -0.86
C ASN A 63 -13.30 5.10 -1.72
N LEU A 64 -13.33 4.93 -3.05
CA LEU A 64 -14.19 5.73 -3.92
C LEU A 64 -15.68 5.54 -3.60
N LEU A 65 -16.12 4.28 -3.43
CA LEU A 65 -17.50 3.99 -3.06
C LEU A 65 -17.87 4.62 -1.71
N LEU A 66 -16.98 4.57 -0.73
CA LEU A 66 -17.21 5.21 0.58
C LEU A 66 -17.35 6.73 0.46
N ILE A 67 -16.51 7.39 -0.35
CA ILE A 67 -16.59 8.85 -0.59
C ILE A 67 -17.94 9.23 -1.19
N PHE A 68 -18.46 8.44 -2.14
CA PHE A 68 -19.74 8.73 -2.78
C PHE A 68 -20.97 8.28 -1.99
N ASN A 69 -20.78 7.54 -0.89
CA ASN A 69 -21.87 6.94 -0.10
C ASN A 69 -21.66 7.15 1.41
N LEU A 70 -21.17 8.32 1.82
CA LEU A 70 -20.90 8.62 3.24
C LEU A 70 -22.15 8.45 4.12
N GLU A 71 -23.31 8.86 3.62
CA GLU A 71 -24.59 8.78 4.34
C GLU A 71 -25.08 7.33 4.55
N ALA A 72 -24.54 6.35 3.82
CA ALA A 72 -24.88 4.95 4.00
C ALA A 72 -24.29 4.34 5.28
N PHE A 73 -23.39 5.06 5.96
CA PHE A 73 -22.71 4.62 7.17
C PHE A 73 -22.97 5.63 8.30
N ASP A 74 -24.06 5.40 9.02
CA ASP A 74 -24.58 6.26 10.07
C ASP A 74 -23.93 6.01 11.46
N LYS A 75 -23.12 4.96 11.61
CA LYS A 75 -22.51 4.58 12.88
C LYS A 75 -20.99 4.73 12.87
N GLY A 76 -20.45 5.40 13.89
CA GLY A 76 -19.00 5.56 14.07
C GLY A 76 -18.23 4.24 14.01
N ILE A 77 -18.77 3.17 14.60
CA ILE A 77 -18.16 1.83 14.56
C ILE A 77 -17.96 1.28 13.15
N GLN A 78 -18.82 1.61 12.18
CA GLN A 78 -18.65 1.16 10.80
C GLN A 78 -17.41 1.82 10.19
N TRP A 79 -17.25 3.13 10.39
CA TRP A 79 -16.06 3.86 9.97
C TRP A 79 -14.80 3.36 10.67
N ALA A 80 -14.87 3.11 11.97
CA ALA A 80 -13.76 2.55 12.74
C ALA A 80 -13.28 1.22 12.17
N ILE A 81 -14.20 0.29 11.86
CA ILE A 81 -13.87 -1.02 11.26
C ILE A 81 -13.20 -0.85 9.89
N ILE A 82 -13.77 -0.03 9.02
CA ILE A 82 -13.28 0.18 7.65
C ILE A 82 -11.89 0.83 7.66
N LEU A 83 -11.72 1.88 8.45
CA LEU A 83 -10.44 2.58 8.59
C LEU A 83 -9.39 1.67 9.23
N PHE A 84 -9.75 0.88 10.24
CA PHE A 84 -8.83 -0.07 10.85
C PHE A 84 -8.38 -1.15 9.86
N ALA A 85 -9.31 -1.73 9.09
CA ALA A 85 -8.97 -2.70 8.05
C ALA A 85 -8.05 -2.08 6.98
N THR A 86 -8.29 -0.82 6.60
CA THR A 86 -7.43 -0.07 5.68
C THR A 86 -6.06 0.23 6.28
N ALA A 87 -5.99 0.54 7.58
CA ALA A 87 -4.73 0.70 8.31
C ALA A 87 -3.92 -0.60 8.31
N VAL A 88 -4.56 -1.76 8.50
CA VAL A 88 -3.91 -3.07 8.41
C VAL A 88 -3.39 -3.33 6.99
N ALA A 89 -4.14 -2.95 5.96
CA ALA A 89 -3.68 -3.11 4.57
C ALA A 89 -2.36 -2.36 4.32
N HIS A 90 -2.29 -1.07 4.65
CA HIS A 90 -1.04 -0.29 4.54
C HIS A 90 0.04 -0.80 5.51
N GLY A 91 -0.37 -1.11 6.73
CA GLY A 91 0.53 -1.56 7.80
C GLY A 91 1.23 -2.87 7.47
N THR A 92 0.59 -3.79 6.76
CA THR A 92 1.23 -5.03 6.31
C THR A 92 2.26 -4.77 5.21
N GLN A 93 1.99 -3.85 4.27
CA GLN A 93 2.95 -3.43 3.24
C GLN A 93 4.19 -2.76 3.84
N PHE A 94 3.98 -1.90 4.85
CA PHE A 94 5.06 -1.33 5.65
C PHE A 94 5.82 -2.41 6.43
N ALA A 95 5.13 -3.24 7.21
CA ALA A 95 5.71 -4.21 8.13
C ALA A 95 6.60 -5.23 7.42
N PHE A 96 6.21 -5.72 6.24
CA PHE A 96 7.04 -6.65 5.47
C PHE A 96 8.31 -6.01 4.87
N ASN A 97 8.32 -4.69 4.70
CA ASN A 97 9.52 -3.96 4.29
C ASN A 97 10.46 -3.64 5.46
N VAL A 98 10.00 -3.64 6.71
CA VAL A 98 10.83 -3.38 7.91
C VAL A 98 12.04 -4.32 8.01
N PRO A 99 11.91 -5.67 7.98
CA PRO A 99 13.07 -6.55 8.10
C PRO A 99 14.07 -6.36 6.95
N ILE A 100 13.59 -6.03 5.74
CA ILE A 100 14.43 -5.77 4.57
C ILE A 100 15.16 -4.43 4.72
N ALA A 101 14.50 -3.40 5.25
CA ALA A 101 15.12 -2.12 5.57
C ALA A 101 16.24 -2.28 6.61
N LEU A 102 16.03 -3.11 7.64
CA LEU A 102 17.07 -3.43 8.63
C LEU A 102 18.27 -4.12 7.98
N GLN A 103 18.04 -5.07 7.07
CA GLN A 103 19.11 -5.71 6.30
C GLN A 103 19.84 -4.70 5.39
N ASN A 104 19.14 -3.76 4.75
CA ASN A 104 19.75 -2.71 3.93
C ASN A 104 20.75 -1.86 4.74
N ARG A 105 20.48 -1.59 6.03
CA ARG A 105 21.42 -0.85 6.91
C ARG A 105 22.72 -1.62 7.16
N GLN A 106 22.69 -2.94 7.02
CA GLN A 106 23.85 -3.83 7.16
C GLN A 106 24.50 -4.14 5.81
N GLY A 107 24.06 -3.51 4.71
CA GLY A 107 24.57 -3.73 3.35
C GLY A 107 23.90 -4.91 2.62
N GLY A 108 22.89 -5.56 3.20
CA GLY A 108 22.15 -6.67 2.59
C GLY A 108 20.73 -6.31 2.15
N GLY A 109 19.86 -7.32 2.07
CA GLY A 109 18.44 -7.19 1.72
C GLY A 109 18.14 -7.50 0.25
N VAL A 110 16.99 -8.15 0.02
CA VAL A 110 16.59 -8.63 -1.30
C VAL A 110 16.20 -7.52 -2.29
N TRP A 111 15.81 -6.34 -1.80
CA TRP A 111 15.58 -5.13 -2.60
C TRP A 111 15.89 -3.86 -1.78
N PRO A 112 16.10 -2.70 -2.44
CA PRO A 112 16.61 -1.50 -1.78
C PRO A 112 15.49 -0.64 -1.17
N VAL A 113 14.90 -1.07 -0.06
CA VAL A 113 13.82 -0.34 0.66
C VAL A 113 14.24 1.09 1.00
N LEU A 114 15.48 1.33 1.43
CA LEU A 114 15.92 2.64 1.89
C LEU A 114 16.37 3.60 0.76
N LYS A 115 16.02 3.34 -0.51
CA LYS A 115 16.43 4.16 -1.65
C LYS A 115 15.30 4.39 -2.66
N GLY A 116 15.29 5.59 -3.26
CA GLY A 116 14.45 5.92 -4.41
C GLY A 116 12.95 5.66 -4.17
N THR A 117 12.29 5.06 -5.17
CA THR A 117 10.84 4.78 -5.14
C THR A 117 10.44 3.83 -4.01
N MET A 118 11.28 2.86 -3.64
CA MET A 118 10.95 1.93 -2.55
C MET A 118 10.91 2.64 -1.18
N LEU A 119 11.77 3.65 -0.97
CA LEU A 119 11.72 4.46 0.25
C LEU A 119 10.44 5.29 0.31
N PHE A 120 10.03 5.85 -0.83
CA PHE A 120 8.78 6.59 -0.93
C PHE A 120 7.58 5.70 -0.61
N ILE A 121 7.53 4.47 -1.14
CA ILE A 121 6.50 3.48 -0.81
C ILE A 121 6.52 3.19 0.69
N PHE A 122 7.69 2.85 1.24
CA PHE A 122 7.84 2.50 2.66
C PHE A 122 7.34 3.58 3.62
N VAL A 123 7.72 4.84 3.39
CA VAL A 123 7.28 5.97 4.21
C VAL A 123 5.79 6.24 4.02
N THR A 124 5.28 6.16 2.79
CA THR A 124 3.88 6.44 2.51
C THR A 124 2.98 5.38 3.15
N ASP A 125 3.33 4.10 3.07
CA ASP A 125 2.59 3.02 3.73
C ASP A 125 2.53 3.23 5.25
N PHE A 126 3.63 3.65 5.87
CA PHE A 126 3.65 4.01 7.29
C PHE A 126 2.70 5.16 7.61
N VAL A 127 2.77 6.26 6.85
CA VAL A 127 1.91 7.43 7.07
C VAL A 127 0.44 7.07 6.88
N MET A 128 0.11 6.35 5.82
CA MET A 128 -1.26 5.91 5.54
C MET A 128 -1.78 4.96 6.61
N MET A 129 -0.95 4.02 7.10
CA MET A 129 -1.28 3.16 8.25
C MET A 129 -1.65 4.01 9.47
N VAL A 130 -0.79 4.96 9.85
CA VAL A 130 -0.99 5.79 11.04
C VAL A 130 -2.24 6.67 10.92
N LEU A 131 -2.44 7.34 9.78
CA LEU A 131 -3.61 8.20 9.56
C LEU A 131 -4.92 7.42 9.69
N ASN A 132 -4.99 6.24 9.07
CA ASN A 132 -6.17 5.40 9.15
C ASN A 132 -6.38 4.84 10.58
N ALA A 133 -5.31 4.38 11.24
CA ALA A 133 -5.42 3.82 12.59
C ALA A 133 -5.85 4.87 13.62
N VAL A 134 -5.28 6.07 13.56
CA VAL A 134 -5.65 7.18 14.46
C VAL A 134 -7.11 7.55 14.25
N LEU A 135 -7.55 7.73 13.01
CA LEU A 135 -8.94 8.08 12.73
C LEU A 135 -9.90 6.95 13.13
N ALA A 136 -9.51 5.69 12.94
CA ALA A 136 -10.30 4.54 13.40
C ALA A 136 -10.52 4.57 14.92
N VAL A 137 -9.48 4.88 15.69
CA VAL A 137 -9.58 5.03 17.16
C VAL A 137 -10.47 6.20 17.53
N VAL A 138 -10.38 7.34 16.84
CA VAL A 138 -11.29 8.48 17.06
C VAL A 138 -12.75 8.07 16.87
N TYR A 139 -13.09 7.39 15.78
CA TYR A 139 -14.46 6.90 15.54
C TYR A 139 -14.92 5.80 16.50
N LEU A 140 -14.00 5.04 17.09
CA LEU A 140 -14.32 4.00 18.07
C LEU A 140 -14.65 4.60 19.46
N LEU A 141 -14.05 5.75 19.77
CA LEU A 141 -14.19 6.43 21.06
C LEU A 141 -15.22 7.57 21.06
N SER A 142 -15.77 7.92 19.90
CA SER A 142 -16.82 8.94 19.73
C SER A 142 -18.20 8.31 19.78
#